data_AF-A0A6N8FKT2-F1
#
_entry.id   AF-A0A6N8FKT2-F1
#
_cell.length_a   1.000
_cell.length_b   1.000
_cell.length_c   1.000
_cell.angle_alpha   90.00
_cell.angle_beta   90.00
_cell.angle_gamma   90.00
#
_symmetry.space_group_name_H-M   'P 1'
#
loop_
_entity.id
_entity.type
_entity.pdbx_description
1 polymer ?
#
loop_
_entity_poly.entity_id
_entity_poly.type
_entity_poly.pdbx_seq_one_letter_code
_entity_poly.pdbx_strand_id
1 'polypeptide(L)'
;MNELVIYPKRGRIVLLGFASLIFVVLGIIFYAVGGMEEGTTGFWLRVIGLITFLIFGLCMLYYIRVFIKRKPALIISDEGITDHSSYIGAGLIKWEELSGIDFVSFGGQHYLGIYTKDPELIINRATGVKRLLNRMNKGLLDTQANIPIKILDCSLEELVEVINCRLEEKEA
;
A
#
# COMPACT_ATOMS: atom_id res chain seq x y z
N MET A 1 22.16 16.60 2.77
CA MET A 1 20.92 17.42 2.89
C MET A 1 20.02 16.76 3.94
N ASN A 2 19.03 17.44 4.52
CA ASN A 2 18.13 16.77 5.49
C ASN A 2 17.15 15.85 4.75
N GLU A 3 17.07 14.59 5.16
CA GLU A 3 16.10 13.63 4.62
C GLU A 3 14.68 13.99 5.06
N LEU A 4 13.73 14.03 4.12
CA LEU A 4 12.31 14.13 4.44
C LEU A 4 11.79 12.73 4.78
N VAL A 5 11.27 12.57 5.99
CA VAL A 5 10.77 11.29 6.49
C VAL A 5 9.31 11.44 6.92
N ILE A 6 8.39 10.80 6.19
CA ILE A 6 6.96 10.85 6.49
C ILE A 6 6.48 9.48 6.98
N TYR A 7 5.80 9.47 8.11
CA TYR A 7 5.26 8.27 8.74
C TYR A 7 3.82 8.00 8.33
N PRO A 8 3.31 6.78 8.52
CA PRO A 8 1.89 6.51 8.35
C PRO A 8 1.04 7.05 9.52
N LYS A 9 -0.18 7.51 9.21
CA LYS A 9 -1.19 7.96 10.19
C LYS A 9 -1.60 6.82 11.13
N ARG A 10 -1.36 6.99 12.43
CA ARG A 10 -1.66 5.96 13.45
C ARG A 10 -3.13 5.57 13.49
N GLY A 11 -4.03 6.55 13.49
CA GLY A 11 -5.48 6.30 13.57
C GLY A 11 -5.97 5.39 12.45
N ARG A 12 -5.38 5.51 11.25
CA ARG A 12 -5.74 4.68 10.10
C ARG A 12 -5.23 3.24 10.22
N ILE A 13 -4.00 3.04 10.71
CA ILE A 13 -3.47 1.69 10.97
C ILE A 13 -4.36 0.97 12.00
N VAL A 14 -4.73 1.66 13.08
CA VAL A 14 -5.60 1.13 14.12
C VAL A 14 -6.98 0.79 13.55
N LEU A 15 -7.60 1.71 12.82
CA LEU A 15 -8.90 1.50 12.18
C LEU A 15 -8.89 0.27 11.25
N LEU A 16 -7.89 0.14 10.38
CA LEU A 16 -7.79 -0.96 9.43
C LEU A 16 -7.47 -2.30 10.13
N GLY A 17 -6.70 -2.26 11.22
CA GLY A 17 -6.47 -3.42 12.09
C GLY A 17 -7.77 -3.91 12.73
N PHE A 18 -8.57 -3.01 13.31
CA PHE A 18 -9.88 -3.34 13.87
C PHE A 18 -10.86 -3.84 12.81
N ALA A 19 -10.92 -3.19 11.64
CA ALA A 19 -11.75 -3.65 10.53
C ALA A 19 -11.37 -5.08 10.10
N SER A 20 -10.06 -5.36 9.98
CA SER A 20 -9.57 -6.71 9.65
C SER A 20 -9.99 -7.75 10.70
N LEU A 21 -9.94 -7.40 11.99
CA LEU A 21 -10.39 -8.28 13.07
C LEU A 21 -11.89 -8.61 12.96
N ILE A 22 -12.75 -7.64 12.64
CA ILE A 22 -14.18 -7.89 12.43
C ILE A 22 -14.38 -8.92 11.32
N PHE A 23 -13.69 -8.77 10.18
CA PHE A 23 -13.81 -9.72 9.08
C PHE A 23 -13.22 -11.11 9.40
N VAL A 24 -12.19 -11.19 10.24
CA VAL A 24 -11.68 -12.49 10.75
C VAL A 24 -12.78 -13.20 11.54
N VAL A 25 -13.45 -12.50 12.45
CA VAL A 25 -14.57 -13.07 13.24
C VAL A 25 -15.72 -13.48 12.34
N LEU A 26 -16.10 -12.65 11.36
CA LEU A 26 -17.13 -12.99 10.37
C LEU A 26 -16.77 -14.23 9.55
N GLY A 27 -15.50 -14.36 9.13
CA GLY A 27 -15.02 -15.54 8.42
C GLY A 27 -15.16 -16.83 9.24
N ILE A 28 -14.83 -16.76 10.54
CA ILE A 28 -15.01 -17.88 11.48
C ILE A 28 -16.50 -18.22 11.63
N ILE A 29 -17.37 -17.22 11.78
CA ILE A 29 -18.82 -17.41 11.90
C ILE A 29 -19.37 -18.09 10.64
N PHE A 30 -19.04 -17.59 9.44
CA PHE A 30 -19.49 -18.21 8.18
C PHE A 30 -18.98 -19.64 8.02
N TYR A 31 -17.75 -19.91 8.43
CA TYR A 31 -17.20 -21.26 8.40
C TYR A 31 -17.95 -22.19 9.36
N ALA A 32 -18.24 -21.75 10.59
CA ALA A 32 -18.97 -22.52 11.58
C ALA A 32 -20.42 -22.78 11.15
N VAL A 33 -21.15 -21.75 10.71
CA VAL A 33 -22.53 -21.86 10.22
C VAL A 33 -22.60 -22.79 9.00
N GLY A 34 -21.67 -22.65 8.05
CA GLY A 34 -21.61 -23.54 6.89
C GLY A 34 -21.28 -25.00 7.22
N GLY A 35 -20.77 -25.29 8.43
CA GLY A 35 -20.60 -26.64 8.95
C GLY A 35 -21.87 -27.24 9.56
N MET A 36 -22.83 -26.40 9.94
CA MET A 36 -24.15 -26.81 10.47
C MET A 36 -25.19 -26.98 9.35
N GLU A 37 -24.97 -26.32 8.22
CA GLU A 37 -25.82 -26.40 7.02
C GLU A 37 -25.37 -27.56 6.10
N GLU A 38 -26.33 -28.37 5.65
CA GLU A 38 -26.08 -29.42 4.67
C GLU A 38 -26.21 -28.91 3.22
N GLY A 39 -25.68 -29.69 2.28
CA GLY A 39 -25.78 -29.39 0.85
C GLY A 39 -24.89 -28.24 0.36
N THR A 40 -25.29 -27.65 -0.77
CA THR A 40 -24.48 -26.67 -1.51
C THR A 40 -24.30 -25.35 -0.78
N THR A 41 -25.32 -24.90 -0.03
CA THR A 41 -25.26 -23.68 0.78
C THR A 41 -24.17 -23.77 1.85
N GLY A 42 -24.14 -24.86 2.63
CA GLY A 42 -23.13 -25.08 3.65
C GLY A 42 -21.70 -25.18 3.08
N PHE A 43 -21.55 -25.79 1.90
CA PHE A 43 -20.27 -25.82 1.19
C PHE A 43 -19.77 -24.41 0.83
N TRP A 44 -20.61 -23.59 0.19
CA TRP A 44 -20.21 -22.22 -0.20
C TRP A 44 -19.94 -21.32 1.00
N LEU A 45 -20.74 -21.41 2.07
CA LEU A 45 -20.48 -20.67 3.31
C LEU A 45 -19.13 -21.02 3.93
N ARG A 46 -18.75 -22.30 3.93
CA ARG A 46 -17.41 -22.74 4.39
C ARG A 46 -16.29 -22.20 3.52
N VAL A 47 -16.45 -22.24 2.21
CA VAL A 47 -15.44 -21.72 1.27
C VAL A 47 -15.26 -20.21 1.46
N ILE A 48 -16.36 -19.45 1.48
CA ILE A 48 -16.34 -17.99 1.68
C ILE A 48 -15.76 -17.64 3.06
N GLY A 49 -16.20 -18.34 4.11
CA GLY A 49 -15.71 -18.16 5.47
C GLY A 49 -14.21 -18.41 5.58
N LEU A 50 -13.72 -19.50 4.99
CA LEU A 50 -12.29 -19.83 4.96
C LEU A 50 -11.48 -18.77 4.21
N ILE A 51 -11.91 -18.37 3.01
CA ILE A 51 -11.21 -17.35 2.22
C ILE A 51 -11.18 -16.01 2.97
N THR A 52 -12.30 -15.61 3.57
CA THR A 52 -12.43 -14.37 4.36
C THR A 52 -11.49 -14.41 5.55
N PHE A 53 -11.52 -15.50 6.33
CA PHE A 53 -10.63 -15.70 7.48
C PHE A 53 -9.15 -15.60 7.08
N LEU A 54 -8.75 -16.27 6.00
CA LEU A 54 -7.35 -16.27 5.57
C LEU A 54 -6.89 -14.90 5.08
N ILE A 55 -7.66 -14.24 4.21
CA ILE A 55 -7.30 -12.93 3.66
C ILE A 55 -7.24 -11.88 4.77
N PHE A 56 -8.30 -11.75 5.56
CA PHE A 56 -8.34 -10.73 6.61
C PHE A 56 -7.44 -11.06 7.80
N GLY A 57 -7.15 -12.35 8.04
CA GLY A 57 -6.12 -12.77 8.99
C GLY A 57 -4.73 -12.27 8.57
N LEU A 58 -4.37 -12.41 7.29
CA LEU A 58 -3.12 -11.85 6.76
C LEU A 58 -3.10 -10.31 6.85
N CYS A 59 -4.21 -9.63 6.54
CA CYS A 59 -4.32 -8.19 6.72
C CYS A 59 -4.13 -7.75 8.18
N MET A 60 -4.75 -8.47 9.13
CA MET A 60 -4.62 -8.19 10.56
C MET A 60 -3.16 -8.34 11.01
N LEU A 61 -2.49 -9.44 10.64
CA LEU A 61 -1.07 -9.65 10.94
C LEU A 61 -0.19 -8.55 10.35
N TYR A 62 -0.49 -8.11 9.12
CA TYR A 62 0.19 -6.99 8.49
C TYR A 62 0.02 -5.69 9.28
N TYR A 63 -1.20 -5.29 9.64
CA TYR A 63 -1.43 -4.05 10.39
C TYR A 63 -0.85 -4.09 11.80
N ILE A 64 -0.88 -5.25 12.49
CA ILE A 64 -0.17 -5.44 13.77
C ILE A 64 1.33 -5.19 13.59
N ARG A 65 1.93 -5.78 12.54
CA ARG A 65 3.35 -5.60 12.26
C ARG A 65 3.69 -4.14 11.97
N VAL A 66 2.88 -3.45 11.17
CA VAL A 66 3.07 -2.01 10.85
C VAL A 66 2.90 -1.14 12.09
N PHE A 67 1.96 -1.47 12.96
CA PHE A 67 1.73 -0.76 14.22
C PHE A 67 2.92 -0.88 15.17
N ILE A 68 3.46 -2.08 15.34
CA ILE A 68 4.62 -2.34 16.22
C ILE A 68 5.91 -1.78 15.60
N LYS A 69 6.16 -2.10 14.33
CA LYS A 69 7.35 -1.67 13.60
C LYS A 69 7.00 -0.47 12.73
N ARG A 70 6.88 0.69 13.39
CA ARG A 70 6.54 1.97 12.73
C ARG A 70 7.69 2.45 11.83
N LYS A 71 7.79 1.84 10.65
CA LYS A 71 8.69 2.31 9.60
C LYS A 71 8.14 3.59 8.96
N PRO A 72 9.00 4.48 8.46
CA PRO A 72 8.57 5.56 7.58
C PRO A 72 7.82 4.99 6.38
N ALA A 73 6.73 5.66 5.97
CA ALA A 73 5.95 5.29 4.80
C ALA A 73 6.55 5.87 3.52
N LEU A 74 7.12 7.07 3.60
CA LEU A 74 7.78 7.77 2.51
C LEU A 74 9.07 8.40 3.03
N ILE A 75 10.17 8.19 2.30
CA ILE A 75 11.46 8.85 2.57
C ILE A 75 11.92 9.51 1.27
N ILE A 76 12.24 10.79 1.30
CA ILE A 76 12.89 11.50 0.20
C ILE A 76 14.28 11.89 0.67
N SER A 77 15.30 11.31 0.02
CA SER A 77 16.70 11.39 0.42
C SER A 77 17.58 11.88 -0.73
N ASP A 78 18.88 12.02 -0.50
CA ASP A 78 19.84 12.35 -1.56
C ASP A 78 19.96 11.20 -2.60
N GLU A 79 19.65 9.95 -2.22
CA GLU A 79 19.67 8.77 -3.10
C GLU A 79 18.43 8.65 -3.99
N GLY A 80 17.25 8.99 -3.46
CA GLY A 80 15.98 8.83 -4.17
C GLY A 80 14.76 8.89 -3.26
N ILE A 81 13.66 8.33 -3.76
CA ILE A 81 12.38 8.22 -3.07
C ILE A 81 12.16 6.78 -2.64
N THR A 82 11.96 6.55 -1.35
CA THR A 82 11.66 5.22 -0.80
C THR A 82 10.19 5.10 -0.42
N ASP A 83 9.49 4.16 -1.04
CA ASP A 83 8.09 3.83 -0.78
C ASP A 83 7.94 2.56 0.08
N HIS A 84 7.47 2.76 1.30
CA HIS A 84 7.01 1.72 2.23
C HIS A 84 5.55 1.93 2.65
N SER A 85 4.78 2.65 1.85
CA SER A 85 3.42 3.08 2.16
C SER A 85 2.43 1.90 2.17
N SER A 86 2.75 0.80 1.47
CA SER A 86 1.92 -0.40 1.40
C SER A 86 2.76 -1.68 1.37
N TYR A 87 2.09 -2.83 1.48
CA TYR A 87 2.73 -4.14 1.33
C TYR A 87 3.44 -4.28 -0.05
N ILE A 88 2.90 -3.65 -1.08
CA ILE A 88 3.42 -3.71 -2.45
C ILE A 88 4.29 -2.50 -2.84
N GLY A 89 4.59 -1.61 -1.89
CA GLY A 89 5.31 -0.35 -2.14
C GLY A 89 6.63 -0.54 -2.89
N ALA A 90 7.03 0.45 -3.68
CA ALA A 90 8.13 0.32 -4.64
C ALA A 90 9.51 0.07 -4.01
N GLY A 91 9.70 0.38 -2.73
CA GLY A 91 11.03 0.47 -2.13
C GLY A 91 11.75 1.73 -2.62
N LEU A 92 13.09 1.71 -2.60
CA LEU A 92 13.90 2.82 -3.11
C LEU A 92 13.82 2.88 -4.64
N ILE A 93 13.39 4.03 -5.15
CA ILE A 93 13.49 4.46 -6.54
C ILE A 93 14.52 5.58 -6.58
N LYS A 94 15.64 5.35 -7.25
CA LYS A 94 16.72 6.34 -7.30
C LYS A 94 16.36 7.51 -8.22
N TRP A 95 16.99 8.67 -7.99
CA TRP A 95 16.87 9.82 -8.89
C TRP A 95 17.19 9.49 -10.36
N GLU A 96 18.19 8.65 -10.60
CA GLU A 96 18.57 8.21 -11.95
C GLU A 96 17.52 7.32 -12.64
N GLU A 97 16.60 6.73 -11.89
CA GLU A 97 15.54 5.82 -12.37
C GLU A 97 14.20 6.53 -12.59
N LEU A 98 14.05 7.72 -12.00
CA LEU A 98 12.87 8.57 -12.11
C LEU A 98 12.78 9.23 -13.49
N SER A 99 11.58 9.24 -14.07
CA SER A 99 11.25 10.03 -15.25
C SER A 99 10.30 11.19 -14.94
N GLY A 100 9.60 11.14 -13.80
CA GLY A 100 8.72 12.22 -13.36
C GLY A 100 7.96 11.85 -12.09
N ILE A 101 7.34 12.86 -11.48
CA ILE A 101 6.47 12.73 -10.31
C ILE A 101 5.23 13.58 -10.56
N ASP A 102 4.06 13.08 -10.20
CA ASP A 102 2.79 13.79 -10.38
C ASP A 102 1.78 13.43 -9.27
N PHE A 103 0.80 14.29 -9.07
CA PHE A 103 -0.32 14.06 -8.15
C PHE A 103 -1.52 13.52 -8.93
N VAL A 104 -1.70 12.20 -8.88
CA VAL A 104 -2.76 11.51 -9.64
C VAL A 104 -3.95 11.16 -8.75
N SER A 105 -5.13 11.05 -9.36
CA SER A 105 -6.37 10.71 -8.65
C SER A 105 -7.01 9.45 -9.24
N PHE A 106 -7.38 8.50 -8.39
CA PHE A 106 -8.05 7.26 -8.80
C PHE A 106 -9.00 6.78 -7.72
N GLY A 107 -10.22 6.36 -8.11
CA GLY A 107 -11.22 5.85 -7.16
C GLY A 107 -11.57 6.81 -6.03
N GLY A 108 -11.54 8.13 -6.28
CA GLY A 108 -11.78 9.16 -5.25
C GLY A 108 -10.65 9.33 -4.22
N GLN A 109 -9.44 8.84 -4.52
CA GLN A 109 -8.25 9.02 -3.69
C GLN A 109 -7.13 9.71 -4.46
N HIS A 110 -6.32 10.49 -3.75
CA HIS A 110 -5.12 11.15 -4.27
C HIS A 110 -3.88 10.33 -3.94
N TYR A 111 -2.98 10.25 -4.93
CA TYR A 111 -1.73 9.53 -4.87
C TYR A 111 -0.59 10.44 -5.28
N LEU A 112 0.54 10.28 -4.63
CA LEU A 112 1.81 10.67 -5.20
C LEU A 112 2.21 9.57 -6.19
N GLY A 113 2.03 9.89 -7.47
CA GLY A 113 2.34 9.04 -8.60
C GLY A 113 3.80 9.23 -9.01
N ILE A 114 4.51 8.12 -9.19
CA ILE A 114 5.91 8.11 -9.58
C ILE A 114 6.05 7.43 -10.94
N TYR A 115 6.65 8.14 -11.89
CA TYR A 115 7.03 7.62 -13.19
C TYR A 115 8.49 7.18 -13.17
N THR A 116 8.75 5.99 -13.69
CA THR A 116 10.10 5.44 -13.82
C THR A 116 10.48 5.35 -15.29
N LYS A 117 11.77 5.51 -15.60
CA LYS A 117 12.32 5.38 -16.96
C LYS A 117 12.05 3.99 -17.55
N ASP A 118 12.15 2.95 -16.71
CA ASP A 118 11.70 1.60 -17.04
C ASP A 118 10.30 1.35 -16.45
N PRO A 119 9.26 1.15 -17.27
CA PRO A 119 7.90 0.86 -16.79
C PRO A 119 7.77 -0.43 -15.97
N GLU A 120 8.71 -1.38 -16.11
CA GLU A 120 8.69 -2.66 -15.41
C GLU A 120 9.58 -2.69 -14.16
N LEU A 121 10.25 -1.58 -13.83
CA LEU A 121 11.26 -1.50 -12.77
C LEU A 121 10.79 -2.14 -11.45
N ILE A 122 9.60 -1.76 -11.00
CA ILE A 122 9.04 -2.16 -9.71
C ILE A 122 8.60 -3.63 -9.72
N ILE A 123 8.03 -4.10 -10.83
CA ILE A 123 7.61 -5.50 -10.99
C ILE A 123 8.83 -6.42 -11.02
N ASN A 124 9.86 -6.05 -11.77
CA ASN A 124 11.09 -6.83 -11.92
C ASN A 124 11.87 -6.95 -10.61
N ARG A 125 11.89 -5.88 -9.79
CA ARG A 125 12.54 -5.87 -8.46
C ARG A 125 11.78 -6.65 -7.39
N ALA A 126 10.45 -6.67 -7.47
CA ALA A 126 9.63 -7.41 -6.52
C ALA A 126 9.80 -8.93 -6.70
N THR A 127 9.52 -9.72 -5.66
CA THR A 127 9.52 -11.19 -5.71
C THR A 127 8.24 -11.77 -5.11
N GLY A 128 7.94 -13.03 -5.43
CA GLY A 128 6.80 -13.78 -4.88
C GLY A 128 5.46 -13.07 -5.05
N VAL A 129 4.66 -13.04 -3.98
CA VAL A 129 3.33 -12.44 -3.95
C VAL A 129 3.37 -10.93 -4.29
N LYS A 130 4.43 -10.22 -3.89
CA LYS A 130 4.57 -8.79 -4.18
C LYS A 130 4.65 -8.53 -5.69
N ARG A 131 5.43 -9.34 -6.42
CA ARG A 131 5.52 -9.27 -7.89
C ARG A 131 4.19 -9.57 -8.55
N LEU A 132 3.49 -10.60 -8.09
CA LEU A 132 2.18 -10.97 -8.62
C LEU A 132 1.16 -9.83 -8.46
N LEU A 133 1.05 -9.25 -7.27
CA LEU A 133 0.13 -8.15 -7.00
C LEU A 133 0.48 -6.89 -7.80
N ASN A 134 1.77 -6.54 -7.90
CA ASN A 134 2.20 -5.42 -8.75
C ASN A 134 1.87 -5.64 -10.23
N ARG A 135 1.97 -6.88 -10.73
CA ARG A 135 1.55 -7.21 -12.10
C ARG A 135 0.03 -7.12 -12.30
N MET A 136 -0.76 -7.59 -11.32
CA MET A 136 -2.22 -7.49 -11.37
C MET A 136 -2.73 -6.05 -11.32
N ASN A 137 -2.01 -5.18 -10.62
CA ASN A 137 -2.34 -3.76 -10.50
C ASN A 137 -1.77 -2.89 -11.64
N LYS A 138 -0.96 -3.47 -12.54
CA LYS A 138 -0.38 -2.76 -13.66
C LYS A 138 -1.48 -2.21 -14.57
N GLY A 139 -1.43 -0.92 -14.87
CA GLY A 139 -2.39 -0.25 -15.75
C GLY A 139 -3.66 0.25 -15.06
N LEU A 140 -3.78 0.13 -13.74
CA LEU A 140 -4.84 0.84 -12.99
C LEU A 140 -4.60 2.36 -12.96
N LEU A 141 -3.33 2.74 -12.96
CA LEU A 141 -2.83 4.10 -13.07
C LEU A 141 -1.67 4.09 -14.08
N ASP A 142 -1.44 5.22 -14.75
CA ASP A 142 -0.35 5.36 -15.72
C ASP A 142 1.05 5.40 -15.06
N THR A 143 1.08 5.67 -13.76
CA THR A 143 2.26 5.72 -12.88
C THR A 143 2.67 4.33 -12.38
N GLN A 144 3.99 4.12 -12.25
CA GLN A 144 4.55 2.83 -11.85
C GLN A 144 4.53 2.62 -10.32
N ALA A 145 4.78 3.68 -9.52
CA ALA A 145 4.55 3.66 -8.08
C ALA A 145 3.43 4.62 -7.69
N ASN A 146 2.61 4.23 -6.72
CA ASN A 146 1.41 4.94 -6.34
C ASN A 146 1.31 5.02 -4.81
N ILE A 147 1.79 6.11 -4.23
CA ILE A 147 1.81 6.31 -2.78
C ILE A 147 0.52 7.02 -2.36
N PRO A 148 -0.39 6.39 -1.61
CA PRO A 148 -1.64 7.02 -1.23
C PRO A 148 -1.41 8.14 -0.21
N ILE A 149 -1.81 9.37 -0.52
CA ILE A 149 -1.51 10.52 0.35
C ILE A 149 -2.31 10.44 1.65
N LYS A 150 -3.51 9.87 1.58
CA LYS A 150 -4.43 9.71 2.73
C LYS A 150 -3.88 8.79 3.83
N ILE A 151 -2.79 8.05 3.60
CA ILE A 151 -2.13 7.24 4.63
C ILE A 151 -0.95 7.95 5.30
N LEU A 152 -0.40 8.99 4.65
CA LEU A 152 0.76 9.74 5.13
C LEU A 152 0.34 10.70 6.25
N ASP A 153 1.23 10.88 7.23
CA ASP A 153 1.08 11.79 8.37
C ASP A 153 1.51 13.22 8.01
N CYS A 154 0.98 13.71 6.87
CA CYS A 154 1.12 15.07 6.36
C CYS A 154 -0.18 15.48 5.63
N SER A 155 -0.31 16.76 5.29
CA SER A 155 -1.33 17.26 4.37
C SER A 155 -0.92 17.04 2.90
N LEU A 156 -1.87 17.21 1.96
CA LEU A 156 -1.57 17.14 0.53
C LEU A 156 -0.71 18.34 0.13
N GLU A 157 -1.08 19.51 0.64
CA GLU A 157 -0.45 20.80 0.37
C GLU A 157 1.02 20.79 0.83
N GLU A 158 1.28 20.31 2.05
CA GLU A 158 2.63 20.11 2.58
C GLU A 158 3.45 19.16 1.69
N LEU A 159 2.84 18.08 1.22
CA LEU A 159 3.56 17.11 0.38
C LEU A 159 3.91 17.69 -0.99
N VAL A 160 2.99 18.45 -1.60
CA VAL A 160 3.22 19.14 -2.88
C VAL A 160 4.36 20.14 -2.74
N GLU A 161 4.31 20.99 -1.72
CA GLU A 161 5.31 22.04 -1.48
C GLU A 161 6.71 21.44 -1.33
N VAL A 162 6.85 20.40 -0.50
CA VAL A 162 8.15 19.78 -0.26
C VAL A 162 8.70 19.07 -1.49
N ILE A 163 7.84 18.41 -2.28
CA ILE A 163 8.29 17.72 -3.50
C ILE A 163 8.73 18.71 -4.56
N ASN A 164 7.98 19.80 -4.79
CA ASN A 164 8.35 20.81 -5.77
C ASN A 164 9.68 21.48 -5.42
N CYS A 165 9.87 21.90 -4.17
CA CYS A 165 11.13 22.49 -3.71
C CYS A 165 12.32 21.53 -3.95
N ARG A 166 12.12 20.22 -3.73
CA ARG A 166 13.16 19.21 -3.95
C ARG A 166 13.50 18.97 -5.42
N LEU A 167 12.52 19.07 -6.30
CA LEU A 167 12.72 18.92 -7.74
C LEU A 167 13.47 20.13 -8.30
N GLU A 168 13.11 21.35 -7.87
CA GLU A 168 13.82 22.57 -8.25
C GLU A 168 15.31 22.55 -7.85
N GLU A 169 15.63 22.08 -6.63
CA GLU A 169 17.02 21.90 -6.18
C GLU A 169 17.84 20.90 -7.01
N LYS A 170 17.18 19.93 -7.67
CA LYS A 170 17.83 18.91 -8.50
C LYS A 170 18.03 19.37 -9.95
N GLU A 171 17.26 20.36 -10.39
CA GLU A 171 17.33 20.96 -11.73
C GLU A 171 18.29 22.16 -11.80
N ALA A 172 18.63 22.77 -10.66
CA ALA A 172 19.59 23.87 -10.51
C ALA A 172 21.06 23.39 -10.42
#